data_AF-A0A432RQE5-F1
#
_entry.id   AF-A0A432RQE5-F1
#
_cell.length_a   1.000
_cell.length_b   1.000
_cell.length_c   1.000
_cell.angle_alpha   90.00
_cell.angle_beta   90.00
_cell.angle_gamma   90.00
#
_symmetry.space_group_name_H-M   'P 1'
#
loop_
_entity.id
_entity.type
_entity.pdbx_description
1 polymer ?
#
loop_
_entity_poly.entity_id
_entity_poly.type
_entity_poly.pdbx_seq_one_letter_code
_entity_poly.pdbx_strand_id
1 'polypeptide(L)'
;MFRAQARACEVLAKDPTPYVHYFVNETGGRLEAKDFRHQRLLHAPPQPYTRERWDDTYNWTVGWDMTMPDASFEKIVDNRAFE
;
A
#
# COMPACT_ATOMS: atom_id res chain seq x y z
N MET A 1 5.65 -7.32 -12.16
CA MET A 1 5.85 -6.68 -10.85
C MET A 1 4.88 -7.20 -9.79
N PHE A 2 3.56 -7.16 -10.02
CA PHE A 2 2.56 -7.57 -9.02
C PHE A 2 2.64 -9.03 -8.56
N ARG A 3 3.03 -9.97 -9.45
CA ARG A 3 3.30 -11.37 -9.05
C ARG A 3 4.36 -11.49 -7.96
N ALA A 4 5.45 -10.73 -8.06
CA ALA A 4 6.52 -10.75 -7.06
C ALA A 4 6.06 -10.11 -5.74
N GLN A 5 5.29 -9.03 -5.81
CA GLN A 5 4.70 -8.38 -4.62
C GLN A 5 3.68 -9.28 -3.91
N ALA A 6 2.83 -9.98 -4.67
CA ALA A 6 1.90 -10.96 -4.11
C ALA A 6 2.66 -12.10 -3.40
N ARG A 7 3.72 -12.62 -4.03
CA ARG A 7 4.59 -13.62 -3.41
C ARG A 7 5.27 -13.09 -2.15
N ALA A 8 5.73 -11.84 -2.14
CA ALA A 8 6.30 -11.21 -0.96
C ALA A 8 5.27 -11.12 0.18
N CYS A 9 4.00 -10.78 -0.11
CA CYS A 9 2.94 -10.76 0.89
C CYS A 9 2.72 -12.15 1.53
N GLU A 10 2.74 -13.22 0.74
CA GLU A 10 2.64 -14.59 1.25
C GLU A 10 3.83 -14.96 2.15
N VAL A 11 5.04 -14.53 1.78
CA VAL A 11 6.25 -14.80 2.56
C VAL A 11 6.24 -14.03 3.87
N LEU A 12 5.89 -12.74 3.83
CA LEU A 12 5.78 -11.89 5.02
C LEU A 12 4.67 -12.34 5.96
N ALA A 13 3.57 -12.88 5.42
CA ALA A 13 2.48 -13.44 6.24
C ALA A 13 2.90 -14.71 7.01
N LYS A 14 3.91 -15.46 6.51
CA LYS A 14 4.42 -16.67 7.17
C LYS A 14 5.42 -16.32 8.26
N ASP A 15 6.46 -15.58 7.91
CA ASP A 15 7.46 -15.08 8.85
C ASP A 15 8.16 -13.85 8.25
N PRO A 16 7.89 -12.65 8.78
CA PRO A 16 8.54 -11.43 8.32
C PRO A 16 9.93 -11.22 8.95
N THR A 17 10.31 -11.98 9.98
CA THR A 17 11.54 -11.79 10.78
C THR A 17 12.80 -11.70 9.92
N PRO A 18 13.02 -12.57 8.92
CA PRO A 18 14.20 -12.49 8.07
C PRO A 18 14.33 -11.17 7.30
N TYR A 19 13.22 -10.45 7.10
CA TYR A 19 13.15 -9.23 6.29
C TYR A 19 13.08 -7.95 7.12
N VAL A 20 13.05 -8.02 8.46
CA VAL A 20 12.96 -6.87 9.36
C VAL A 20 14.07 -5.85 9.11
N HIS A 21 15.27 -6.31 8.76
CA HIS A 21 16.41 -5.45 8.46
C HIS A 21 16.14 -4.48 7.30
N TYR A 22 15.35 -4.86 6.29
CA TYR A 22 14.97 -3.95 5.21
C TYR A 22 14.13 -2.78 5.76
N PHE A 23 13.12 -3.06 6.59
CA PHE A 23 12.27 -2.01 7.18
C PHE A 23 13.03 -1.10 8.13
N VAL A 24 13.93 -1.66 8.93
CA VAL A 24 14.77 -0.90 9.86
C VAL A 24 15.71 0.04 9.11
N ASN A 25 16.31 -0.43 8.02
CA ASN A 25 17.24 0.36 7.22
C ASN A 25 16.58 1.64 6.66
N GLU A 26 15.31 1.57 6.24
CA GLU A 26 14.53 2.72 5.76
C GLU A 26 14.35 3.83 6.81
N THR A 27 14.49 3.51 8.10
CA THR A 27 14.36 4.51 9.18
C THR A 27 15.61 5.38 9.35
N GLY A 28 16.72 5.04 8.69
CA GLY A 28 18.00 5.72 8.83
C GLY A 28 18.57 5.65 10.25
N GLY A 29 18.40 4.51 10.93
CA GLY A 29 18.91 4.27 12.28
C GLY A 29 18.03 4.80 13.42
N ARG A 30 16.79 5.24 13.13
CA ARG A 30 15.84 5.72 14.15
C ARG A 30 15.14 4.60 14.91
N LEU A 31 15.14 3.39 14.34
CA LEU A 31 14.50 2.21 14.92
C LEU A 31 15.52 1.07 14.96
N GLU A 32 15.61 0.34 16.07
CA GLU A 32 16.36 -0.91 16.11
C GLU A 32 15.45 -2.09 15.76
N ALA A 33 16.03 -3.23 15.33
CA ALA A 33 15.24 -4.41 14.97
C ALA A 33 14.37 -4.94 16.12
N LYS A 34 14.84 -4.82 17.37
CA LYS A 34 14.09 -5.22 18.57
C LYS A 34 12.84 -4.35 18.82
N ASP A 35 12.85 -3.12 18.32
CA ASP A 35 11.76 -2.16 18.48
C ASP A 35 10.71 -2.28 17.35
N PHE A 36 11.06 -2.98 16.27
CA PHE A 36 10.16 -3.21 15.15
C PHE A 36 9.12 -4.30 15.48
N ARG A 37 7.88 -3.86 15.72
CA ARG A 37 6.74 -4.74 15.99
C ARG A 37 6.20 -5.37 14.70
N HIS A 38 6.94 -6.34 14.14
CA HIS A 38 6.59 -7.01 12.88
C HIS A 38 5.19 -7.66 12.87
N GLN A 39 4.67 -8.04 14.04
CA GLN A 39 3.30 -8.56 14.21
C GLN A 39 2.20 -7.56 13.81
N ARG A 40 2.54 -6.27 13.67
CA ARG A 40 1.62 -5.21 13.25
C ARG A 40 1.76 -4.82 11.78
N LEU A 41 2.56 -5.56 11.01
CA LEU A 41 2.70 -5.29 9.58
C LEU A 41 1.36 -5.54 8.89
N LEU A 42 0.85 -4.50 8.22
CA LEU A 42 -0.34 -4.59 7.38
C LEU A 42 0.11 -4.61 5.93
N HIS A 43 -0.09 -5.73 5.26
CA HIS A 43 0.27 -5.93 3.86
C HIS A 43 -0.79 -6.77 3.17
N ALA A 44 -1.07 -6.43 1.91
CA ALA A 44 -1.97 -7.16 1.05
C ALA A 44 -1.39 -7.17 -0.36
N PRO A 45 -1.63 -8.23 -1.15
CA PRO A 45 -1.22 -8.25 -2.54
C PRO A 45 -1.88 -7.08 -3.30
N PRO A 46 -1.20 -6.48 -4.30
CA PRO A 46 -1.81 -5.46 -5.15
C PRO A 46 -3.13 -5.97 -5.74
N GLN A 47 -4.15 -5.12 -5.72
CA GLN A 47 -5.46 -5.35 -6.35
C GLN A 47 -5.78 -4.20 -7.30
N PRO A 48 -6.57 -4.42 -8.36
CA PRO A 48 -7.08 -3.34 -9.20
C PRO A 48 -7.81 -2.30 -8.34
N TYR A 49 -7.56 -1.02 -8.60
CA TYR A 49 -8.26 0.04 -7.89
C TYR A 49 -9.68 0.19 -8.45
N THR A 50 -10.70 0.02 -7.61
CA THR A 50 -12.09 -0.04 -8.06
C THR A 50 -12.71 1.35 -8.22
N ARG A 51 -13.72 1.43 -9.09
CA ARG A 51 -14.57 2.62 -9.27
C ARG A 51 -15.21 3.05 -7.95
N GLU A 52 -15.78 2.08 -7.22
CA GLU A 52 -16.41 2.28 -5.91
C GLU A 52 -15.44 2.90 -4.88
N ARG A 53 -14.23 2.34 -4.74
CA ARG A 53 -13.24 2.85 -3.78
C ARG A 53 -12.77 4.26 -4.14
N TRP A 54 -12.63 4.54 -5.43
CA TRP A 54 -12.36 5.91 -5.88
C TRP A 54 -13.48 6.83 -5.48
N ASP A 55 -14.74 6.50 -5.79
CA ASP A 55 -15.88 7.40 -5.54
C ASP A 55 -16.00 7.71 -4.04
N ASP A 56 -15.84 6.72 -3.18
CA ASP A 56 -15.84 6.91 -1.73
C ASP A 56 -14.72 7.88 -1.29
N THR A 57 -13.48 7.63 -1.71
CA THR A 57 -12.31 8.43 -1.32
C THR A 57 -12.36 9.85 -1.91
N TYR A 58 -12.73 9.97 -3.18
CA TYR A 58 -12.79 11.23 -3.90
C TYR A 58 -13.90 12.12 -3.37
N ASN A 59 -15.11 11.58 -3.18
CA ASN A 59 -16.22 12.36 -2.64
C ASN A 59 -15.93 12.82 -1.20
N TRP A 60 -15.29 11.97 -0.38
CA TRP A 60 -14.86 12.38 0.95
C TRP A 60 -13.83 13.52 0.88
N THR A 61 -12.77 13.38 0.09
CA THR A 61 -11.72 14.42 -0.02
C THR A 61 -12.23 15.74 -0.60
N VAL A 62 -13.12 15.71 -1.60
CA VAL A 62 -13.80 16.90 -2.12
C VAL A 62 -14.70 17.53 -1.05
N GLY A 63 -15.46 16.73 -0.31
CA GLY A 63 -16.33 17.23 0.76
C GLY A 63 -15.59 17.93 1.90
N TRP A 64 -14.31 17.60 2.10
CA TRP A 64 -13.41 18.23 3.08
C TRP A 64 -12.52 19.32 2.48
N ASP A 65 -12.73 19.74 1.22
CA ASP A 65 -11.92 20.74 0.52
C ASP A 65 -10.41 20.38 0.47
N MET A 66 -10.11 19.07 0.44
CA MET A 66 -8.73 18.55 0.38
C MET A 66 -8.22 18.36 -1.05
N THR A 67 -9.11 18.40 -2.05
CA THR A 67 -8.79 18.22 -3.46
C THR A 67 -9.75 18.99 -4.37
N MET A 68 -9.29 19.30 -5.58
CA MET A 68 -10.10 19.98 -6.59
C MET A 68 -11.19 19.06 -7.17
N PRO A 69 -12.38 19.59 -7.50
CA PRO A 69 -13.53 18.81 -7.96
C PRO A 69 -13.50 18.44 -9.46
N ASP A 70 -12.34 18.46 -10.12
CA ASP A 70 -12.18 18.23 -11.57
C ASP A 70 -11.44 16.93 -11.94
N ALA A 71 -11.08 16.13 -10.93
CA ALA A 71 -10.44 14.83 -11.13
C ALA A 71 -11.46 13.77 -11.59
N SER A 72 -11.01 12.82 -12.42
CA SER A 72 -11.81 11.66 -12.82
C SER A 72 -11.02 10.37 -12.70
N PHE A 73 -11.74 9.27 -12.49
CA PHE A 73 -11.16 7.94 -12.36
C PHE A 73 -10.37 7.52 -13.59
N GLU A 74 -10.92 7.74 -14.78
CA GLU A 74 -10.34 7.33 -16.06
C GLU A 74 -9.02 8.05 -16.37
N LYS A 75 -8.83 9.25 -15.81
CA LYS A 75 -7.60 10.04 -15.99
C LYS A 75 -6.49 9.64 -15.02
N ILE A 76 -6.83 9.12 -13.84
CA ILE A 76 -5.90 8.97 -12.72
C ILE A 76 -5.62 7.50 -12.42
N VAL A 77 -6.62 6.64 -12.52
CA VAL A 77 -6.48 5.22 -12.20
C VAL A 77 -6.03 4.45 -13.43
N ASP A 78 -4.81 3.90 -13.35
CA ASP A 78 -4.27 2.99 -14.36
C ASP A 78 -4.20 1.56 -13.81
N ASN A 79 -5.14 0.73 -14.24
CA ASN A 79 -5.20 -0.69 -13.87
C ASN A 79 -4.59 -1.62 -14.93
N ARG A 80 -3.96 -1.11 -16.00
CA ARG A 80 -3.43 -1.94 -17.11
C ARG A 80 -2.37 -2.94 -16.66
N ALA A 81 -1.70 -2.68 -15.54
CA ALA A 81 -0.74 -3.62 -14.96
C ALA A 81 -1.40 -4.90 -14.36
N PHE A 82 -2.72 -4.98 -14.33
CA PHE A 82 -3.52 -6.15 -13.92
C PHE A 82 -4.18 -6.90 -15.07
N GLU A 83 -4.10 -6.39 -16.31
CA GLU A 83 -4.56 -7.06 -17.54
C GLU A 83 -3.49 -8.03 -18.07
#